data_AF-A0A090QKT8-F1
#
_entry.id   AF-A0A090QKT8-F1
#
_cell.length_a   1.000
_cell.length_b   1.000
_cell.length_c   1.000
_cell.angle_alpha   90.00
_cell.angle_beta   90.00
_cell.angle_gamma   90.00
#
_symmetry.space_group_name_H-M   'P 1'
#
loop_
_entity.id
_entity.type
_entity.pdbx_description
1 polymer ?
#
loop_
_entity_poly.entity_id
_entity_poly.type
_entity_poly.pdbx_seq_one_letter_code
_entity_poly.pdbx_strand_id
1 'polypeptide(L)'
;MQASKEVWAWVTGAINTPEKFEARRLHMAEREWTRMKKNDSLECRNCHEFSYMDFTQQSQRASVQHASSLADGSKTCIDCHKGIAHHLPDMKGVEGF
;
A
#
# COMPACT_ATOMS: atom_id res chain seq x y z
N MET A 1 -12.67 -4.55 -13.25
CA MET A 1 -13.06 -4.25 -11.86
C MET A 1 -12.29 -5.20 -10.95
N GLN A 2 -11.51 -4.70 -9.97
CA GLN A 2 -10.70 -5.57 -9.09
C GLN A 2 -11.45 -5.98 -7.82
N ALA A 3 -12.26 -5.08 -7.25
CA ALA A 3 -13.03 -5.33 -6.03
C ALA A 3 -14.10 -6.43 -6.17
N SER A 4 -14.50 -6.78 -7.39
CA SER A 4 -15.48 -7.85 -7.63
C SER A 4 -14.98 -9.25 -7.23
N LYS A 5 -13.65 -9.43 -7.13
CA LYS A 5 -13.05 -10.70 -6.69
C LYS A 5 -13.34 -10.98 -5.22
N GLU A 6 -13.21 -9.98 -4.36
CA GLU A 6 -13.49 -10.11 -2.93
C GLU A 6 -14.97 -10.30 -2.68
N VAL A 7 -15.84 -9.65 -3.45
CA VAL A 7 -17.30 -9.90 -3.41
C VAL A 7 -17.60 -11.35 -3.75
N TRP A 8 -17.05 -11.88 -4.85
CA TRP A 8 -17.23 -13.28 -5.23
C TRP A 8 -16.66 -14.24 -4.17
N ALA A 9 -15.47 -13.95 -3.64
CA ALA A 9 -14.85 -14.73 -2.57
C ALA A 9 -15.69 -14.72 -1.28
N TRP A 10 -16.37 -13.62 -0.99
CA TRP A 10 -17.30 -13.54 0.14
C TRP A 10 -18.55 -14.39 -0.13
N VAL A 11 -19.20 -14.24 -1.29
CA VAL A 11 -20.40 -15.00 -1.67
C VAL A 11 -20.16 -16.51 -1.71
N THR A 12 -19.00 -16.93 -2.21
CA THR A 12 -18.60 -18.35 -2.26
C THR A 12 -18.06 -18.89 -0.92
N GLY A 13 -18.03 -18.07 0.13
CA GLY A 13 -17.63 -18.48 1.47
C GLY A 13 -16.13 -18.57 1.71
N ALA A 14 -15.31 -18.07 0.79
CA ALA A 14 -13.85 -18.05 0.91
C ALA A 14 -13.37 -17.04 1.97
N ILE A 15 -14.01 -15.88 2.11
CA ILE A 15 -13.64 -14.83 3.10
C ILE A 15 -14.84 -14.34 3.93
N ASN A 16 -15.89 -15.16 4.08
CA ASN A 16 -17.17 -14.73 4.64
C ASN A 16 -17.26 -14.67 6.17
N THR A 17 -16.16 -14.96 6.88
CA THR A 17 -16.05 -14.76 8.33
C THR A 17 -14.78 -13.96 8.63
N PRO A 18 -14.70 -13.28 9.79
CA PRO A 18 -13.49 -12.54 10.17
C PRO A 18 -12.23 -13.39 10.14
N GLU A 19 -12.30 -14.64 10.59
CA GLU A 19 -11.16 -15.56 10.65
C GLU A 19 -10.68 -15.93 9.24
N LYS A 20 -11.62 -16.21 8.33
CA LYS A 20 -11.31 -16.52 6.93
C LYS A 20 -10.76 -15.31 6.18
N PHE A 21 -11.27 -14.12 6.47
CA PHE A 21 -10.77 -12.87 5.92
C PHE A 21 -9.35 -12.61 6.40
N GLU A 22 -9.09 -12.71 7.70
CA GLU A 22 -7.78 -12.46 8.29
C GLU A 22 -6.72 -13.44 7.76
N ALA A 23 -7.07 -14.72 7.64
CA ALA A 23 -6.20 -15.74 7.06
C ALA A 23 -5.76 -15.45 5.61
N ARG A 24 -6.49 -14.59 4.88
CA ARG A 24 -6.15 -14.16 3.52
C ARG A 24 -5.76 -12.69 3.41
N ARG A 25 -5.73 -11.95 4.51
CA ARG A 25 -5.60 -10.49 4.48
C ARG A 25 -4.24 -10.04 3.95
N LEU A 26 -3.16 -10.73 4.30
CA LEU A 26 -1.83 -10.47 3.75
C LEU A 26 -1.82 -10.65 2.23
N HIS A 27 -2.33 -11.77 1.72
CA HIS A 27 -2.41 -12.03 0.28
C HIS A 27 -3.20 -10.93 -0.47
N MET A 28 -4.33 -10.49 0.08
CA MET A 28 -5.11 -9.42 -0.52
C MET A 28 -4.36 -8.08 -0.48
N ALA A 29 -3.69 -7.77 0.63
CA ALA A 29 -2.90 -6.55 0.79
C ALA A 29 -1.72 -6.51 -0.21
N GLU A 30 -0.96 -7.60 -0.34
CA GLU A 30 0.16 -7.72 -1.28
C GLU A 30 -0.27 -7.51 -2.73
N ARG A 31 -1.46 -8.03 -3.09
CA ARG A 31 -2.02 -7.82 -4.43
C ARG A 31 -2.32 -6.36 -4.69
N GLU A 32 -2.91 -5.65 -3.73
CA GLU A 32 -3.19 -4.22 -3.84
C GLU A 32 -1.91 -3.38 -3.81
N TRP A 33 -0.94 -3.71 -2.97
CA TRP A 33 0.36 -3.04 -2.95
C TRP A 33 1.12 -3.22 -4.26
N THR A 34 1.09 -4.42 -4.83
CA THR A 34 1.69 -4.70 -6.15
C THR A 34 1.00 -3.89 -7.25
N ARG A 35 -0.34 -3.76 -7.18
CA ARG A 35 -1.12 -2.95 -8.12
C ARG A 35 -0.74 -1.47 -8.03
N MET A 36 -0.74 -0.92 -6.82
CA MET A 36 -0.34 0.46 -6.53
C MET A 36 1.12 0.73 -6.90
N LYS A 37 2.02 -0.25 -6.75
CA LYS A 37 3.41 -0.08 -7.16
C LYS A 37 3.54 -0.02 -8.68
N LYS A 38 2.82 -0.91 -9.39
CA LYS A 38 2.86 -1.02 -10.86
C LYS A 38 2.34 0.23 -11.58
N ASN A 39 1.46 1.01 -10.96
CA ASN A 39 0.89 2.23 -11.53
C ASN A 39 1.45 3.51 -10.89
N ASP A 40 2.65 3.47 -10.30
CA ASP A 40 3.30 4.60 -9.63
C ASP A 40 2.43 5.27 -8.53
N SER A 41 1.71 4.46 -7.77
CA SER A 41 0.84 4.89 -6.67
C SER A 41 -0.15 5.98 -7.10
N LEU A 42 -0.76 5.82 -8.28
CA LEU A 42 -1.75 6.74 -8.83
C LEU A 42 -2.87 7.07 -7.82
N GLU A 43 -3.27 6.10 -7.01
CA GLU A 43 -4.25 6.26 -5.94
C GLU A 43 -3.86 7.33 -4.90
N CYS A 44 -2.56 7.50 -4.65
CA CYS A 44 -2.03 8.56 -3.80
C CYS A 44 -1.86 9.85 -4.60
N ARG A 45 -1.29 9.74 -5.81
CA ARG A 45 -0.87 10.88 -6.63
C ARG A 45 -2.01 11.69 -7.22
N ASN A 46 -3.20 11.12 -7.32
CA ASN A 46 -4.40 11.85 -7.71
C ASN A 46 -4.68 13.06 -6.79
N CYS A 47 -4.19 13.04 -5.54
CA CYS A 47 -4.30 14.15 -4.61
C CYS A 47 -2.94 14.64 -4.06
N HIS A 48 -1.89 13.81 -4.09
CA HIS A 48 -0.56 14.13 -3.54
C HIS A 48 0.52 14.11 -4.63
N GLU A 49 0.92 15.27 -5.11
CA GLU A 49 2.01 15.36 -6.08
C GLU A 49 3.35 15.66 -5.40
N PHE A 50 4.41 15.03 -5.90
CA PHE A 50 5.78 15.19 -5.41
C PHE A 50 6.25 16.65 -5.47
N SER A 51 5.89 17.37 -6.55
CA SER A 51 6.27 18.77 -6.75
C SER A 51 5.65 19.74 -5.74
N TYR A 52 4.60 19.32 -5.03
CA TYR A 52 3.94 20.11 -3.99
C TYR A 52 4.37 19.72 -2.58
N MET A 53 5.29 18.76 -2.43
CA MET A 53 5.81 18.37 -1.13
C MET A 53 6.76 19.44 -0.57
N ASP A 54 6.43 19.99 0.59
CA ASP A 54 7.35 20.84 1.35
C ASP A 54 8.26 19.97 2.24
N PHE A 55 9.55 19.89 1.90
CA PHE A 55 10.53 19.11 2.65
C PHE A 55 10.90 19.71 4.01
N THR A 56 10.67 21.01 4.23
CA THR A 56 11.00 21.64 5.53
C THR A 56 9.98 21.29 6.61
N GLN A 57 8.77 20.86 6.22
CA GLN A 57 7.71 20.40 7.13
C GLN A 57 7.80 18.88 7.43
N GLN A 58 8.74 18.18 6.82
CA GLN A 58 8.90 16.74 6.98
C GLN A 58 9.93 16.42 8.05
N SER A 59 9.76 15.28 8.72
CA SER A 59 10.85 14.72 9.53
C SER A 59 12.10 14.50 8.68
N GLN A 60 13.29 14.63 9.26
CA GLN A 60 14.57 14.48 8.55
C GLN A 60 14.62 13.18 7.73
N ARG A 61 14.13 12.06 8.29
CA ARG A 61 14.08 10.76 7.61
C ARG A 61 13.19 10.81 6.36
N ALA A 62 12.00 11.38 6.47
CA ALA A 62 11.07 11.46 5.34
C ALA A 62 11.62 12.38 4.23
N SER A 63 12.17 13.53 4.61
CA SER A 63 12.80 14.47 3.68
C SER A 63 13.92 13.82 2.86
N VAL A 64 14.83 13.09 3.52
CA VAL A 64 15.91 12.36 2.83
C VAL A 64 15.38 11.29 1.88
N GLN A 65 14.39 10.50 2.30
CA GLN A 65 13.84 9.43 1.47
C GLN A 65 13.06 9.95 0.26
N HIS A 66 12.28 11.02 0.45
CA HIS A 66 11.56 11.65 -0.65
C HIS A 66 12.52 12.36 -1.62
N ALA A 67 13.54 13.06 -1.13
CA ALA A 67 14.53 13.74 -1.98
C ALA A 67 15.49 12.78 -2.71
N SER A 68 15.52 11.49 -2.33
CA SER A 68 16.33 10.46 -2.98
C SER A 68 15.46 9.49 -3.77
N SER A 69 14.98 8.44 -3.12
CA SER A 69 14.36 7.28 -3.78
C SER A 69 13.02 7.58 -4.47
N LEU A 70 12.31 8.62 -4.03
CA LEU A 70 11.09 9.07 -4.70
C LEU A 70 11.40 10.03 -5.85
N ALA A 71 12.41 10.89 -5.69
CA ALA A 71 12.83 11.86 -6.70
C ALA A 71 13.44 11.20 -7.95
N ASP A 72 14.21 10.12 -7.78
CA ASP A 72 14.81 9.37 -8.89
C ASP A 72 13.86 8.32 -9.51
N GLY A 73 12.67 8.14 -8.93
CA GLY A 73 11.66 7.18 -9.39
C GLY A 73 11.98 5.71 -9.08
N SER A 74 13.00 5.42 -8.27
CA SER A 74 13.34 4.05 -7.86
C SER A 74 12.32 3.44 -6.89
N LYS A 75 11.54 4.28 -6.21
CA LYS A 75 10.42 3.89 -5.34
C LYS A 75 9.17 4.71 -5.63
N THR A 76 8.04 4.10 -5.31
CA THR A 76 6.70 4.69 -5.36
C THR A 76 6.19 4.92 -3.94
N CYS A 77 5.09 5.68 -3.77
CA CYS A 77 4.54 5.97 -2.44
C CYS A 77 4.27 4.69 -1.62
N ILE A 78 3.70 3.66 -2.27
CA ILE A 78 3.32 2.41 -1.60
C ILE A 78 4.52 1.53 -1.21
N ASP A 79 5.73 1.81 -1.70
CA ASP A 79 6.92 1.07 -1.27
C ASP A 79 7.23 1.28 0.22
N CYS A 80 6.86 2.45 0.77
CA CYS A 80 7.06 2.80 2.17
C CYS A 80 5.74 3.01 2.94
N HIS A 81 4.71 3.55 2.31
CA HIS A 81 3.48 3.98 2.98
C HIS A 81 2.38 2.91 3.03
N LYS A 82 2.75 1.69 3.41
CA LYS A 82 1.77 0.63 3.71
C LYS A 82 1.21 0.86 5.11
N GLY A 83 -0.10 0.72 5.26
CA GLY A 83 -0.74 0.83 6.57
C GLY A 83 -1.22 2.23 6.97
N ILE A 84 -1.23 3.21 6.06
CA ILE A 84 -1.72 4.57 6.37
C ILE A 84 -3.23 4.60 6.55
N ALA A 85 -3.97 4.18 5.51
CA ALA A 85 -5.42 4.28 5.49
C ALA A 85 -6.11 3.13 6.24
N HIS A 86 -5.44 1.97 6.30
CA HIS A 86 -5.95 0.77 6.93
C HIS A 86 -4.83 0.15 7.76
N HIS A 87 -5.18 -0.57 8.83
CA HIS A 87 -4.19 -1.35 9.58
C HIS A 87 -3.46 -2.34 8.65
N LEU A 88 -2.22 -2.67 8.99
CA LEU A 88 -1.49 -3.73 8.32
C LEU A 88 -2.11 -5.10 8.66
N PRO A 89 -2.02 -6.09 7.74
CA PRO A 89 -2.25 -7.50 8.06
C PRO A 89 -1.21 -8.02 9.05
N ASP A 90 -1.38 -9.26 9.52
CA ASP A 90 -0.28 -9.95 10.19
C ASP A 90 0.95 -10.01 9.26
N MET A 91 2.03 -9.35 9.68
CA MET A 91 3.28 -9.23 8.93
C MET A 91 4.32 -10.28 9.36
N LYS A 92 3.97 -11.23 10.23
CA LYS A 92 4.91 -12.25 10.71
C LYS A 92 5.51 -13.04 9.53
N GLY A 93 6.83 -12.99 9.41
CA GLY A 93 7.58 -13.69 8.35
C GLY A 93 7.66 -12.94 7.02
N VAL A 94 7.15 -11.71 6.95
CA VAL A 94 7.34 -10.83 5.78
C VAL A 94 8.68 -10.11 5.93
N GLU A 95 9.58 -10.29 4.97
CA GLU A 95 10.88 -9.64 4.99
C GLU A 95 10.75 -8.11 4.94
N GLY A 96 11.42 -7.41 5.86
CA GLY A 96 11.43 -5.95 5.91
C GLY A 96 10.22 -5.31 6.61
N PHE A 97 9.42 -6.08 7.35
CA PHE A 97 8.36 -5.60 8.24
C PHE A 97 8.60 -5.98 9.71
#